data_AF-A0A0B6YR90-F1
#
_entry.id   AF-A0A0B6YR90-F1
#
_cell.length_a   1.000
_cell.length_b   1.000
_cell.length_c   1.000
_cell.angle_alpha   90.00
_cell.angle_beta   90.00
_cell.angle_gamma   90.00
#
_symmetry.space_group_name_H-M   'P 1'
#
loop_
_entity.id
_entity.type
_entity.pdbx_description
1 polymer ?
#
loop_
_entity_poly.entity_id
_entity_poly.type
_entity_poly.pdbx_seq_one_letter_code
_entity_poly.pdbx_strand_id
1 'polypeptide(L)'
;QVSKACTWSQGGDRKTRVPDDVSQELKDCGGRLLVDGAPEFAIPETGIINLSTLDAILISSYSCMLALPYITEYTGFRGTVYMTEPTLHIGRQYMEELVNYVERNPKSNVASHWKQENIVKNLPAPLRDAINPRQWRKLYTLHDIKSSLSKVQLVGFSEKVEI
;
A
#
# COMPACT_ATOMS: atom_id res chain seq x y z
N GLN A 1 2.25 -13.86 -24.34
CA GLN A 1 3.67 -13.48 -24.51
C GLN A 1 3.87 -12.18 -23.74
N VAL A 2 4.74 -12.17 -22.71
CA VAL A 2 5.02 -10.97 -21.92
C VAL A 2 6.30 -10.36 -22.50
N SER A 3 6.22 -9.18 -23.11
CA SER A 3 7.36 -8.49 -23.72
C SER A 3 7.68 -7.19 -22.99
N LYS A 4 8.96 -6.77 -23.04
CA LYS A 4 9.36 -5.44 -22.55
C LYS A 4 8.56 -4.38 -23.30
N ALA A 5 8.04 -3.39 -22.58
CA ALA A 5 7.24 -2.34 -23.19
C ALA A 5 8.17 -1.30 -23.84
N CYS A 6 8.38 -1.38 -25.15
CA CYS A 6 9.08 -0.34 -25.91
C CYS A 6 8.10 0.75 -26.42
N THR A 7 6.85 0.36 -26.68
CA THR A 7 5.77 1.23 -27.17
C THR A 7 4.44 0.69 -26.66
N TRP A 8 3.46 1.57 -26.42
CA TRP A 8 2.09 1.17 -26.11
C TRP A 8 1.08 1.94 -26.96
N SER A 9 -0.12 1.39 -27.14
CA SER A 9 -1.22 2.01 -27.87
C SER A 9 -2.49 2.04 -27.02
N GLN A 10 -3.04 3.23 -26.74
CA GLN A 10 -4.46 3.33 -26.36
C GLN A 10 -5.28 3.24 -27.64
N GLY A 11 -6.46 2.59 -27.56
CA GLY A 11 -7.32 2.30 -28.71
C GLY A 11 -7.33 3.41 -29.76
N GLY A 12 -6.97 3.05 -30.99
CA GLY A 12 -6.95 3.95 -32.16
C GLY A 12 -5.73 4.86 -32.27
N ASP A 13 -4.70 4.39 -32.98
CA ASP A 13 -3.77 5.19 -33.81
C ASP A 13 -2.67 6.10 -33.26
N ARG A 14 -2.37 6.14 -31.94
CA ARG A 14 -1.05 6.66 -31.49
C ARG A 14 -0.28 5.66 -30.63
N LYS A 15 0.86 5.21 -31.18
CA LYS A 15 1.90 4.52 -30.41
C LYS A 15 2.72 5.55 -29.65
N THR A 16 2.55 5.60 -28.33
CA THR A 16 3.39 6.42 -27.46
C THR A 16 4.60 5.59 -27.05
N ARG A 17 5.81 6.13 -27.28
CA ARG A 17 7.06 5.44 -26.91
C ARG A 17 7.20 5.48 -25.39
N VAL A 18 7.52 4.33 -24.79
CA VAL A 18 7.90 4.27 -23.37
C VAL A 18 9.31 4.84 -23.24
N PRO A 19 9.56 5.80 -22.32
CA PRO A 19 10.90 6.31 -22.09
C PRO A 19 11.88 5.17 -21.78
N ASP A 20 13.09 5.22 -22.37
CA ASP A 20 14.04 4.10 -22.34
C ASP A 20 14.48 3.75 -20.90
N ASP A 21 14.46 4.74 -20.01
CA ASP A 21 14.77 4.67 -18.57
C ASP A 21 13.75 3.85 -17.76
N VAL A 22 12.50 3.71 -18.23
CA VAL A 22 11.45 2.90 -17.56
C VAL A 22 11.08 1.63 -18.32
N SER A 23 11.73 1.38 -19.45
CA SER A 23 11.51 0.19 -20.29
C SER A 23 11.75 -1.15 -19.55
N GLN A 24 12.56 -1.14 -18.49
CA GLN A 24 12.82 -2.31 -17.64
C GLN A 24 11.79 -2.49 -16.52
N GLU A 25 11.04 -1.43 -16.18
CA GLU A 25 10.03 -1.43 -15.11
C GLU A 25 8.61 -1.63 -15.65
N LEU A 26 8.38 -1.48 -16.95
CA LEU A 26 7.05 -1.55 -17.57
C LEU A 26 6.96 -2.70 -18.58
N LYS A 27 5.86 -3.45 -18.52
CA LYS A 27 5.55 -4.58 -19.41
C LYS A 27 4.19 -4.41 -20.06
N ASP A 28 4.09 -4.74 -21.34
CA ASP A 28 2.80 -4.84 -22.03
C ASP A 28 2.26 -6.26 -21.86
N CYS A 29 1.05 -6.35 -21.31
CA CYS A 29 0.32 -7.58 -21.12
C CYS A 29 -1.07 -7.44 -21.77
N GLY A 30 -1.18 -7.80 -23.05
CA GLY A 30 -2.45 -7.82 -23.77
C GLY A 30 -3.05 -6.42 -23.97
N GLY A 31 -2.20 -5.43 -24.29
CA GLY A 31 -2.62 -4.04 -24.48
C GLY A 31 -2.79 -3.27 -23.16
N ARG A 32 -2.39 -3.87 -22.04
CA ARG A 32 -2.34 -3.21 -20.73
C ARG A 32 -0.90 -3.01 -20.32
N LEU A 33 -0.54 -1.77 -20.02
CA LEU A 33 0.78 -1.44 -19.49
C LEU A 33 0.79 -1.68 -17.97
N LEU A 34 1.66 -2.58 -17.52
CA LEU A 34 1.77 -3.02 -16.12
C LEU A 34 3.17 -2.75 -15.59
N VAL A 35 3.25 -2.53 -14.27
CA VAL A 35 4.54 -2.37 -13.56
C VAL A 35 5.13 -3.75 -13.27
N ASP A 36 6.37 -3.96 -13.68
CA ASP A 36 7.16 -5.15 -13.38
C ASP A 36 8.06 -4.93 -12.16
N GLY A 37 7.42 -4.91 -11.00
CA GLY A 37 8.11 -4.81 -9.71
C GLY A 37 7.35 -5.55 -8.63
N ALA A 38 7.93 -5.58 -7.42
CA ALA A 38 7.21 -5.98 -6.22
C ALA A 38 5.96 -5.11 -6.04
N PRO A 39 4.85 -5.68 -5.54
CA PRO A 39 3.67 -4.89 -5.22
C PRO A 39 4.00 -3.88 -4.11
N GLU A 40 3.51 -2.66 -4.30
CA GLU A 40 3.61 -1.58 -3.32
C GLU A 40 2.21 -1.09 -3.00
N PHE A 41 2.06 -0.56 -1.79
CA PHE A 41 0.79 -0.21 -1.20
C PHE A 41 0.73 1.29 -0.95
N ALA A 42 -0.41 1.89 -1.28
CA ALA A 42 -0.72 3.24 -0.84
C ALA A 42 -0.91 3.23 0.68
N ILE A 43 -0.18 4.11 1.36
CA ILE A 43 -0.27 4.29 2.81
C ILE A 43 -1.08 5.55 3.14
N PRO A 44 -1.62 5.67 4.36
CA PRO A 44 -2.23 6.92 4.80
C PRO A 44 -1.24 8.09 4.68
N GLU A 45 -1.75 9.26 4.34
CA GLU A 45 -0.94 10.46 4.28
C GLU A 45 -0.57 10.91 5.69
N THR A 46 0.71 10.82 6.04
CA THR A 46 1.24 11.14 7.37
C THR A 46 1.83 12.55 7.46
N GLY A 47 1.87 13.29 6.34
CA GLY A 47 2.51 14.62 6.27
C GLY A 47 1.68 15.77 6.85
N ILE A 48 0.37 15.57 7.06
CA ILE A 48 -0.55 16.62 7.48
C ILE A 48 -0.60 16.71 9.02
N ILE A 49 -0.43 15.59 9.72
CA ILE A 49 -0.59 15.48 11.17
C ILE A 49 0.59 14.70 11.75
N ASN A 50 1.17 15.22 12.83
CA ASN A 50 2.16 14.46 13.58
C ASN A 50 1.48 13.34 14.39
N LEU A 51 1.63 12.10 13.93
CA LEU A 51 1.00 10.94 14.56
C LEU A 51 1.61 10.58 15.93
N SER A 52 2.78 11.13 16.28
CA SER A 52 3.38 10.93 17.61
C SER A 52 2.63 11.63 18.73
N THR A 53 1.79 12.62 18.41
CA THR A 53 0.99 13.37 19.40
C THR A 53 -0.42 12.82 19.56
N LEU A 54 -0.77 11.73 18.87
CA LEU A 54 -2.08 11.11 19.01
C LEU A 54 -2.10 10.14 20.20
N ASP A 55 -3.08 10.34 21.07
CA ASP A 55 -3.28 9.52 22.27
C ASP A 55 -4.14 8.27 21.99
N ALA A 56 -5.00 8.32 20.97
CA ALA A 56 -5.92 7.23 20.65
C ALA A 56 -6.20 7.10 19.15
N ILE A 57 -6.37 5.86 18.69
CA ILE A 57 -6.90 5.53 17.36
C ILE A 57 -8.09 4.59 17.54
N LEU A 58 -9.22 4.90 16.91
CA LEU A 58 -10.40 4.03 16.88
C LEU A 58 -10.53 3.34 15.52
N ILE A 59 -10.62 2.01 15.53
CA ILE A 59 -10.80 1.21 14.30
C ILE A 59 -12.26 0.79 14.18
N SER A 60 -12.92 1.27 13.14
CA SER A 60 -14.34 1.00 12.84
C SER A 60 -14.57 -0.26 12.00
N SER A 61 -13.57 -0.68 11.23
CA SER A 61 -13.65 -1.84 10.32
C SER A 61 -12.32 -2.55 10.21
N TYR A 62 -12.36 -3.86 10.00
CA TYR A 62 -11.17 -4.70 9.83
C TYR A 62 -10.32 -4.25 8.63
N SER A 63 -10.92 -3.65 7.60
CA SER A 63 -10.18 -3.14 6.44
C SER A 63 -9.27 -1.97 6.79
N CYS A 64 -9.62 -1.16 7.79
CA CYS A 64 -8.80 -0.06 8.26
C CYS A 64 -7.53 -0.54 8.98
N MET A 65 -7.50 -1.79 9.45
CA MET A 65 -6.32 -2.35 10.11
C MET A 65 -5.12 -2.52 9.17
N LEU A 66 -5.33 -2.57 7.84
CA LEU A 66 -4.22 -2.66 6.88
C LEU A 66 -3.28 -1.45 6.96
N ALA A 67 -3.76 -0.31 7.44
CA ALA A 67 -2.92 0.87 7.67
C ALA A 67 -2.18 0.83 9.01
N LEU A 68 -2.64 0.01 9.96
CA LEU A 68 -2.23 0.09 11.36
C LEU A 68 -0.73 -0.14 11.56
N PRO A 69 -0.09 -1.17 10.97
CA PRO A 69 1.36 -1.34 11.12
C PRO A 69 2.17 -0.16 10.60
N TYR A 70 1.71 0.50 9.53
CA TYR A 70 2.40 1.69 9.01
C TYR A 70 2.37 2.85 9.98
N ILE A 71 1.25 3.03 10.68
CA ILE A 71 1.05 4.09 11.67
C ILE A 71 1.85 3.76 12.93
N THR A 72 1.66 2.58 13.52
CA THR A 72 2.22 2.26 14.84
C THR A 72 3.73 2.06 14.83
N GLU A 73 4.30 1.49 13.76
CA GLU A 73 5.72 1.12 13.74
C GLU A 73 6.62 2.20 13.11
N TYR A 74 6.08 3.06 12.23
CA TYR A 74 6.91 3.99 11.43
C TYR A 74 6.62 5.48 11.63
N THR A 75 5.70 5.86 12.52
CA THR A 75 5.32 7.28 12.72
C THR A 75 5.55 7.80 14.14
N GLY A 76 6.02 6.94 15.05
CA GLY A 76 6.27 7.30 16.45
C GLY A 76 5.00 7.41 17.30
N PHE A 77 3.87 6.88 16.82
CA PHE A 77 2.63 6.75 17.59
C PHE A 77 2.86 5.99 18.90
N ARG A 78 2.36 6.54 20.01
CA ARG A 78 2.51 6.00 21.37
C ARG A 78 1.19 5.80 22.11
N GLY A 79 0.09 6.17 21.48
CA GLY A 79 -1.25 6.05 22.05
C GLY A 79 -1.78 4.62 22.05
N THR A 80 -3.05 4.50 22.42
CA THR A 80 -3.79 3.23 22.47
C THR A 80 -4.67 3.07 21.22
N VAL A 81 -4.75 1.84 20.70
CA VAL A 81 -5.63 1.52 19.57
C VAL A 81 -6.86 0.80 20.10
N TYR A 82 -8.04 1.30 19.81
CA TYR A 82 -9.31 0.71 20.25
C TYR A 82 -10.03 0.03 19.10
N MET A 83 -10.52 -1.19 19.33
CA MET A 83 -11.37 -1.90 18.37
C MET A 83 -12.21 -2.98 19.05
N THR A 84 -13.25 -3.44 18.36
CA THR A 84 -14.05 -4.58 18.83
C THR A 84 -13.33 -5.91 18.59
N GLU A 85 -13.61 -6.92 19.42
CA GLU A 85 -12.98 -8.24 19.32
C GLU A 85 -13.16 -8.92 17.95
N PRO A 86 -14.34 -8.89 17.29
CA PRO A 86 -14.49 -9.46 15.96
C PRO A 86 -13.61 -8.75 14.93
N THR A 87 -13.45 -7.43 15.05
CA THR A 87 -12.60 -6.62 14.16
C THR A 87 -11.15 -7.05 14.25
N LEU A 88 -10.64 -7.25 15.48
CA LEU A 88 -9.28 -7.71 15.72
C LEU A 88 -9.00 -9.06 15.04
N HIS A 89 -9.89 -10.03 15.22
CA HIS A 89 -9.68 -11.39 14.69
C HIS A 89 -9.68 -11.41 13.16
N ILE A 90 -10.67 -10.79 12.52
CA ILE A 90 -10.78 -10.74 11.06
C ILE A 90 -9.62 -9.95 10.46
N GLY A 91 -9.29 -8.79 11.04
CA GLY A 91 -8.22 -7.94 10.54
C GLY A 91 -6.84 -8.57 10.69
N ARG A 92 -6.57 -9.28 11.80
CA ARG A 92 -5.33 -10.06 11.97
C ARG A 92 -5.17 -11.09 10.86
N GLN A 93 -6.19 -11.92 10.64
CA GLN A 93 -6.15 -12.95 9.60
C GLN A 93 -5.96 -12.33 8.21
N TYR A 94 -6.62 -11.20 7.94
CA TYR A 94 -6.48 -10.50 6.67
C TYR A 94 -5.06 -9.96 6.44
N MET A 95 -4.45 -9.33 7.45
CA MET A 95 -3.08 -8.84 7.37
C MET A 95 -2.06 -9.98 7.21
N GLU A 96 -2.21 -11.06 7.97
CA GLU A 96 -1.30 -12.22 7.93
C GLU A 96 -1.36 -12.92 6.57
N GLU A 97 -2.57 -13.15 6.02
CA GLU A 97 -2.70 -13.76 4.69
C GLU A 97 -2.17 -12.85 3.59
N LEU A 98 -2.34 -11.53 3.71
CA LEU A 98 -1.77 -10.57 2.76
C LEU A 98 -0.23 -10.67 2.72
N VAL A 99 0.42 -10.74 3.89
CA VAL A 99 1.88 -10.93 3.97
C VAL A 99 2.29 -12.26 3.35
N ASN A 100 1.63 -13.36 3.74
CA ASN A 100 1.89 -14.68 3.18
C ASN A 100 1.74 -14.69 1.65
N TYR A 101 0.71 -14.01 1.12
CA TYR A 101 0.46 -13.96 -0.32
C TYR A 101 1.57 -13.23 -1.08
N VAL A 102 2.04 -12.09 -0.57
CA VAL A 102 3.14 -11.33 -1.17
C VAL A 102 4.45 -12.10 -1.10
N GLU A 103 4.73 -12.77 0.03
CA GLU A 103 5.96 -13.54 0.25
C GLU A 103 6.04 -14.83 -0.59
N ARG A 104 4.91 -15.37 -1.06
CA ARG A 104 4.89 -16.55 -1.95
C ARG A 104 5.58 -16.31 -3.30
N ASN A 105 5.61 -15.07 -3.78
CA ASN A 105 6.24 -14.72 -5.06
C ASN A 105 7.08 -13.44 -4.90
N PRO A 106 8.22 -13.52 -4.19
CA PRO A 106 9.01 -12.35 -3.87
C PRO A 106 9.67 -11.84 -5.16
N LYS A 107 9.30 -10.64 -5.57
CA LYS A 107 10.03 -9.90 -6.61
C LYS A 107 11.10 -9.05 -5.92
N SER A 108 12.34 -9.19 -6.35
CA SER A 108 13.47 -8.43 -5.80
C SER A 108 13.49 -6.97 -6.28
N ASN A 109 12.94 -6.69 -7.47
CA ASN A 109 12.99 -5.37 -8.06
C ASN A 109 11.86 -4.47 -7.54
N VAL A 110 12.21 -3.27 -7.08
CA VAL A 110 11.27 -2.21 -6.72
C VAL A 110 11.27 -1.20 -7.84
N ALA A 111 10.17 -1.13 -8.58
CA ALA A 111 10.02 -0.22 -9.70
C ALA A 111 9.75 1.19 -9.17
N SER A 112 10.68 2.12 -9.40
CA SER A 112 10.63 3.47 -8.83
C SER A 112 10.70 4.58 -9.87
N HIS A 113 11.31 4.33 -11.03
CA HIS A 113 11.45 5.32 -12.09
C HIS A 113 10.11 5.69 -12.71
N TRP A 114 9.22 4.72 -12.97
CA TRP A 114 7.89 4.97 -13.53
C TRP A 114 7.05 5.96 -12.71
N LYS A 115 7.35 6.10 -11.41
CA LYS A 115 6.67 6.98 -10.45
C LYS A 115 7.09 8.45 -10.56
N GLN A 116 8.05 8.77 -11.42
CA GLN A 116 8.48 10.15 -11.60
C GLN A 116 7.39 10.98 -12.28
N GLU A 117 7.18 12.22 -11.83
CA GLU A 117 6.04 13.05 -12.26
C GLU A 117 6.04 13.32 -13.78
N ASN A 118 7.21 13.55 -14.37
CA ASN A 118 7.41 13.69 -15.81
C ASN A 118 7.15 12.39 -16.59
N ILE A 119 7.10 11.23 -15.93
CA ILE A 119 6.84 9.94 -16.55
C ILE A 119 5.37 9.54 -16.35
N VAL A 120 4.89 9.50 -15.11
CA VAL A 120 3.51 9.09 -14.74
C VAL A 120 2.46 9.83 -15.57
N LYS A 121 2.61 11.14 -15.75
CA LYS A 121 1.66 11.98 -16.50
C LYS A 121 1.50 11.56 -17.97
N ASN A 122 2.53 10.90 -18.53
CA ASN A 122 2.57 10.43 -19.91
C ASN A 122 2.19 8.95 -20.07
N LEU A 123 1.94 8.24 -18.97
CA LEU A 123 1.48 6.85 -18.99
C LEU A 123 -0.03 6.77 -19.27
N PRO A 124 -0.55 5.59 -19.67
CA PRO A 124 -1.98 5.36 -19.75
C PRO A 124 -2.60 5.15 -18.36
N ALA A 125 -3.93 5.28 -18.27
CA ALA A 125 -4.69 4.76 -17.15
C ALA A 125 -4.49 3.23 -17.03
N PRO A 126 -4.41 2.66 -15.81
CA PRO A 126 -4.61 3.34 -14.52
C PRO A 126 -3.33 4.01 -13.96
N LEU A 127 -2.15 3.80 -14.55
CA LEU A 127 -0.88 4.29 -14.00
C LEU A 127 -0.82 5.82 -13.91
N ARG A 128 -1.33 6.51 -14.92
CA ARG A 128 -1.44 7.98 -14.92
C ARG A 128 -2.29 8.53 -13.78
N ASP A 129 -3.34 7.80 -13.44
CA ASP A 129 -4.36 8.21 -12.48
C ASP A 129 -4.01 7.72 -11.06
N ALA A 130 -2.82 7.13 -10.88
CA ALA A 130 -2.33 6.66 -9.60
C ALA A 130 -2.14 7.83 -8.61
N ILE A 131 -2.70 7.67 -7.42
CA ILE A 131 -2.62 8.68 -6.35
C ILE A 131 -1.29 8.51 -5.61
N ASN A 132 -0.45 9.56 -5.62
CA ASN A 132 0.81 9.66 -4.89
C ASN A 132 1.73 8.40 -4.97
N PRO A 133 2.06 7.87 -6.16
CA PRO A 133 2.80 6.61 -6.30
C PRO A 133 4.17 6.60 -5.62
N ARG A 134 4.82 7.77 -5.50
CA ARG A 134 6.09 7.95 -4.77
C ARG A 134 5.98 7.72 -3.25
N GLN A 135 4.79 7.89 -2.69
CA GLN A 135 4.52 7.63 -1.28
C GLN A 135 4.18 6.16 -1.02
N TRP A 136 3.96 5.35 -2.06
CA TRP A 136 3.71 3.93 -1.86
C TRP A 136 4.91 3.25 -1.20
N ARG A 137 4.63 2.20 -0.43
CA ARG A 137 5.62 1.46 0.36
C ARG A 137 5.49 -0.03 0.10
N LYS A 138 6.55 -0.77 0.42
CA LYS A 138 6.48 -2.22 0.53
C LYS A 138 5.49 -2.61 1.63
N LEU A 139 4.98 -3.82 1.55
CA LEU A 139 4.16 -4.38 2.62
C LEU A 139 4.97 -4.48 3.92
N TYR A 140 4.32 -4.23 5.05
CA TYR A 140 4.84 -4.52 6.39
C TYR A 140 5.05 -6.04 6.59
N THR A 141 5.71 -6.41 7.68
CA THR A 141 6.06 -7.80 8.01
C THR A 141 5.12 -8.42 9.05
N LEU A 142 5.21 -9.75 9.24
CA LEU A 142 4.54 -10.45 10.34
C LEU A 142 4.97 -9.91 11.72
N HIS A 143 6.21 -9.42 11.85
CA HIS A 143 6.67 -8.79 13.08
C HIS A 143 5.92 -7.50 13.35
N ASP A 144 5.79 -6.64 12.33
CA ASP A 144 5.08 -5.37 12.43
C ASP A 144 3.60 -5.59 12.78
N ILE A 145 2.96 -6.62 12.22
CA ILE A 145 1.59 -7.00 12.59
C ILE A 145 1.52 -7.32 14.09
N LYS A 146 2.37 -8.22 14.60
CA LYS A 146 2.34 -8.63 16.01
C LYS A 146 2.62 -7.45 16.94
N SER A 147 3.59 -6.61 16.60
CA SER A 147 3.93 -5.39 17.36
C SER A 147 2.81 -4.35 17.33
N SER A 148 2.12 -4.16 16.20
CA SER A 148 1.00 -3.22 16.10
C SER A 148 -0.21 -3.68 16.92
N LEU A 149 -0.51 -4.99 16.89
CA LEU A 149 -1.65 -5.56 17.59
C LEU A 149 -1.45 -5.64 19.11
N SER A 150 -0.22 -5.61 19.60
CA SER A 150 0.03 -5.56 21.06
C SER A 150 -0.37 -4.23 21.70
N LYS A 151 -0.59 -3.18 20.88
CA LYS A 151 -1.04 -1.84 21.31
C LYS A 151 -2.57 -1.71 21.31
N VAL A 152 -3.28 -2.79 21.02
CA VAL A 152 -4.74 -2.80 20.90
C VAL A 152 -5.39 -3.08 22.25
N GLN A 153 -6.34 -2.22 22.62
CA GLN A 153 -7.31 -2.45 23.66
C GLN A 153 -8.66 -2.83 23.03
N LEU A 154 -9.18 -3.98 23.43
CA LEU A 154 -10.50 -4.44 22.99
C LEU A 154 -11.58 -3.64 23.71
N VAL A 155 -12.59 -3.21 22.95
CA VAL A 155 -13.73 -2.45 23.47
C VAL A 155 -15.02 -3.07 22.96
N GLY A 156 -15.94 -3.37 23.88
CA GLY A 156 -17.28 -3.84 23.60
C GLY A 156 -18.24 -2.75 23.16
N PHE A 157 -19.39 -3.15 22.65
CA PHE A 157 -20.45 -2.21 22.31
C PHE A 157 -21.00 -1.54 23.59
N SER A 158 -21.17 -0.22 23.55
CA SER A 158 -21.61 0.60 24.70
C SER A 158 -20.71 0.53 25.93
N GLU A 159 -19.48 0.05 25.79
CA GLU A 159 -18.49 0.08 26.85
C GLU A 159 -18.02 1.52 27.09
N LYS A 160 -17.93 1.91 28.36
CA LYS A 160 -17.38 3.21 28.75
C LYS A 160 -15.87 3.05 28.95
N VAL A 161 -15.10 3.77 28.16
CA VAL A 161 -13.64 3.81 28.23
C VAL A 161 -13.22 5.21 28.67
N GLU A 162 -12.38 5.29 29.70
CA GLU A 162 -11.71 6.55 30.07
C GLU A 162 -10.45 6.70 29.21
N ILE A 163 -10.31 7.86 28.58
CA ILE A 163 -9.19 8.22 27.69
C ILE A 163 -8.42 9.37 28.33
#